data_AF-A0A9D8L6Z9-F1
#
_entry.id   AF-A0A9D8L6Z9-F1
#
_cell.length_a   1.000
_cell.length_b   1.000
_cell.length_c   1.000
_cell.angle_alpha   90.00
_cell.angle_beta   90.00
_cell.angle_gamma   90.00
#
_symmetry.space_group_name_H-M   'P 1'
#
loop_
_entity.id
_entity.type
_entity.pdbx_description
1 polymer ?
#
loop_
_entity_poly.entity_id
_entity_poly.type
_entity_poly.pdbx_seq_one_letter_code
_entity_poly.pdbx_strand_id
1 'polypeptide(L)'
;MVRLLAEANPSVEGFPGSIGDGCGARVAGFASADPTAILVPDPYFFNTRGYDGERRLGAADTGAWRERSGDIIWRGAPNGVGSCTSARMSPDDPDLIQRTRLCLILKGMAGVDAAFVDAAMATIKPGDAAALAGAGIVGSWIRTAEWKQRRFAIDVDGNTSAWSNLFHRLLLGCCVIKVGSQHGFRQPPRRGVVLGDVNLCLPNFAVQLLCNVIEVLAHAVAHPCECVIGAGIEWLPKT
;
A
#
# COMPACT_ATOMS: atom_id res chain seq x y z
N MET A 1 5.06 -6.93 25.77
CA MET A 1 6.52 -6.79 25.54
C MET A 1 6.95 -7.90 24.59
N VAL A 2 7.18 -7.58 23.32
CA VAL A 2 7.71 -8.53 22.33
C VAL A 2 9.23 -8.40 22.36
N ARG A 3 9.96 -9.45 22.73
CA ARG A 3 11.43 -9.47 22.72
C ARG A 3 11.89 -10.09 21.41
N LEU A 4 12.26 -9.25 20.44
CA LEU A 4 12.96 -9.69 19.22
C LEU A 4 14.46 -9.67 19.51
N LEU A 5 15.02 -10.81 19.94
CA LEU A 5 16.47 -10.95 20.08
C LEU A 5 16.85 -12.36 19.59
N ALA A 6 17.03 -12.50 18.29
CA ALA A 6 17.89 -13.55 17.75
C ALA A 6 19.16 -12.85 17.29
N GLU A 7 20.28 -13.15 17.96
CA GLU A 7 21.64 -12.71 17.60
C GLU A 7 21.95 -11.20 17.70
N ALA A 8 21.45 -10.52 18.73
CA ALA A 8 21.97 -9.19 19.05
C ALA A 8 23.36 -9.27 19.70
N ASN A 9 24.22 -8.28 19.43
CA ASN A 9 25.49 -8.13 20.15
C ASN A 9 25.21 -8.13 21.66
N PRO A 10 26.00 -8.85 22.49
CA PRO A 10 25.80 -8.90 23.95
C PRO A 10 25.77 -7.53 24.65
N SER A 11 26.34 -6.49 24.03
CA SER A 11 26.29 -5.12 24.54
C SER A 11 24.94 -4.43 24.36
N VAL A 12 23.97 -5.06 23.67
CA VAL A 12 22.63 -4.51 23.47
C VAL A 12 21.75 -4.90 24.66
N GLU A 13 21.59 -3.97 25.60
CA GLU A 13 20.74 -4.17 26.79
C GLU A 13 19.23 -4.09 26.48
N GLY A 14 18.87 -3.42 25.39
CA GLY A 14 17.51 -3.30 24.89
C GLY A 14 17.40 -2.30 23.74
N PHE A 15 16.29 -2.34 23.02
CA PHE A 15 15.94 -1.32 22.03
C PHE A 15 14.46 -0.93 22.19
N PRO A 16 14.12 0.36 22.08
CA PRO A 16 12.72 0.79 22.13
C PRO A 16 12.00 0.33 20.86
N GLY A 17 10.84 -0.31 21.03
CA GLY A 17 9.99 -0.77 19.93
C GLY A 17 8.58 -0.19 20.02
N SER A 18 8.05 0.26 18.89
CA SER A 18 6.66 0.67 18.70
C SER A 18 5.87 -0.44 18.01
N ILE A 19 4.66 -0.69 18.52
CA ILE A 19 3.65 -1.54 17.86
C ILE A 19 2.48 -0.72 17.29
N GLY A 20 2.55 0.61 17.42
CA GLY A 20 1.57 1.52 16.81
C GLY A 20 1.87 1.73 15.32
N ASP A 21 0.98 2.47 14.65
CA ASP A 21 1.04 2.62 13.18
C ASP A 21 2.34 3.23 12.68
N GLY A 22 3.00 4.07 13.47
CA GLY A 22 4.30 4.66 13.14
C GLY A 22 5.27 4.67 14.31
N CYS A 23 6.52 5.06 14.02
CA CYS A 23 7.54 5.28 15.03
C CYS A 23 8.37 6.54 14.75
N GLY A 24 8.97 7.10 15.80
CA GLY A 24 9.85 8.27 15.74
C GLY A 24 11.34 7.91 15.73
N ALA A 25 12.19 8.92 15.94
CA ALA A 25 13.63 8.80 15.94
C ALA A 25 14.15 7.66 16.84
N ARG A 26 15.06 6.84 16.30
CA ARG A 26 15.75 5.75 17.04
C ARG A 26 14.82 4.74 17.72
N VAL A 27 13.57 4.64 17.28
CA VAL A 27 12.62 3.62 17.72
C VAL A 27 12.50 2.57 16.62
N ALA A 28 12.43 1.30 17.01
CA ALA A 28 12.11 0.23 16.08
C ALA A 28 10.60 0.23 15.79
N GLY A 29 10.22 0.23 14.52
CA GLY A 29 8.83 0.16 14.13
C GLY A 29 8.68 -0.19 12.66
N PHE A 30 7.47 -0.46 12.22
CA PHE A 30 7.24 -0.97 10.88
C PHE A 30 7.14 0.12 9.81
N ALA A 31 6.85 1.35 10.22
CA ALA A 31 6.84 2.50 9.34
C ALA A 31 7.34 3.76 10.06
N SER A 32 8.11 4.59 9.35
CA SER A 32 8.54 5.90 9.85
C SER A 32 8.92 6.85 8.74
N ALA A 33 8.62 8.14 8.94
CA ALA A 33 9.17 9.23 8.15
C ALA A 33 10.55 9.68 8.66
N ASP A 34 10.91 9.34 9.91
CA ASP A 34 12.19 9.71 10.49
C ASP A 34 13.31 8.84 9.89
N PRO A 35 14.36 9.43 9.30
CA PRO A 35 15.45 8.68 8.66
C PRO A 35 16.24 7.80 9.65
N THR A 36 16.22 8.13 10.94
CA THR A 36 16.94 7.44 12.02
C THR A 36 16.16 6.31 12.68
N ALA A 37 14.89 6.12 12.31
CA ALA A 37 14.10 4.99 12.79
C ALA A 37 14.67 3.66 12.29
N ILE A 38 14.55 2.62 13.12
CA ILE A 38 14.96 1.26 12.77
C ILE A 38 13.74 0.54 12.22
N LEU A 39 13.71 0.31 10.92
CA LEU A 39 12.55 -0.30 10.29
C LEU A 39 12.59 -1.82 10.46
N VAL A 40 11.53 -2.40 11.04
CA VAL A 40 11.36 -3.85 11.25
C VAL A 40 10.04 -4.34 10.63
N PRO A 41 9.85 -5.65 10.39
CA PRO A 41 8.57 -6.16 9.93
C PRO A 41 7.38 -5.84 10.85
N ASP A 42 6.20 -5.64 10.25
CA ASP A 42 4.98 -5.38 11.03
C ASP A 42 4.58 -6.60 11.87
N PRO A 43 3.79 -6.41 12.95
CA PRO A 43 3.33 -7.53 13.77
C PRO A 43 2.55 -8.58 12.96
N TYR A 44 1.87 -8.15 11.90
CA TYR A 44 1.09 -9.05 11.05
C TYR A 44 1.98 -10.03 10.28
N PHE A 45 3.15 -9.60 9.80
CA PHE A 45 4.16 -10.47 9.21
C PHE A 45 4.50 -11.62 10.16
N PHE A 46 4.81 -11.34 11.43
CA PHE A 46 5.16 -12.39 12.39
C PHE A 46 3.96 -13.29 12.72
N ASN A 47 2.78 -12.70 12.95
CA ASN A 47 1.57 -13.44 13.29
C ASN A 47 1.11 -14.38 12.18
N THR A 48 1.43 -14.06 10.92
CA THR A 48 1.10 -14.88 9.75
C THR A 48 2.24 -15.78 9.28
N ARG A 49 3.33 -15.88 10.06
CA ARG A 49 4.55 -16.62 9.69
C ARG A 49 5.10 -16.16 8.33
N GLY A 50 5.17 -14.84 8.19
CA GLY A 50 5.56 -14.14 6.99
C GLY A 50 4.55 -14.28 5.86
N TYR A 51 3.24 -14.11 6.10
CA TYR A 51 2.19 -14.23 5.08
C TYR A 51 2.10 -15.62 4.43
N ASP A 52 2.24 -16.68 5.22
CA ASP A 52 2.24 -18.07 4.75
C ASP A 52 0.94 -18.41 3.96
N GLY A 53 -0.20 -17.90 4.41
CA GLY A 53 -1.48 -18.07 3.71
C GLY A 53 -1.47 -17.46 2.31
N GLU A 54 -1.06 -16.19 2.19
CA GLU A 54 -0.97 -15.47 0.93
C GLU A 54 0.09 -16.07 -0.01
N ARG A 55 1.21 -16.57 0.52
CA ARG A 55 2.23 -17.29 -0.26
C ARG A 55 1.66 -18.57 -0.87
N ARG A 56 0.98 -19.39 -0.08
CA ARG A 56 0.34 -20.63 -0.59
C ARG A 56 -0.72 -20.31 -1.63
N LEU A 57 -1.51 -19.28 -1.38
CA LEU A 57 -2.49 -18.80 -2.36
C LEU A 57 -1.77 -18.39 -3.64
N GLY A 58 -0.76 -17.52 -3.57
CA GLY A 58 0.00 -17.04 -4.72
C GLY A 58 0.72 -18.13 -5.52
N ALA A 59 1.22 -19.16 -4.84
CA ALA A 59 1.90 -20.29 -5.45
C ALA A 59 0.96 -21.27 -6.17
N ALA A 60 -0.33 -21.30 -5.79
CA ALA A 60 -1.30 -22.11 -6.52
C ALA A 60 -1.51 -21.57 -7.93
N ASP A 61 -1.63 -22.46 -8.91
CA ASP A 61 -1.82 -22.09 -10.32
C ASP A 61 -2.99 -21.12 -10.50
N THR A 62 -2.78 -20.14 -11.36
CA THR A 62 -3.71 -19.05 -11.69
C THR A 62 -3.99 -18.93 -13.18
N GLY A 63 -3.44 -19.84 -13.99
CA GLY A 63 -3.31 -19.59 -15.42
C GLY A 63 -2.28 -18.51 -15.72
N ALA A 64 -2.20 -18.11 -16.99
CA ALA A 64 -1.21 -17.15 -17.44
C ALA A 64 -1.52 -15.76 -16.89
N TRP A 65 -0.49 -15.03 -16.44
CA TRP A 65 -0.67 -13.66 -15.93
C TRP A 65 -1.40 -12.74 -16.92
N ARG A 66 -1.22 -12.95 -18.23
CA ARG A 66 -1.87 -12.16 -19.29
C ARG A 66 -3.39 -12.39 -19.39
N GLU A 67 -3.89 -13.51 -18.90
CA GLU A 67 -5.33 -13.86 -18.91
C GLU A 67 -6.09 -13.20 -17.75
N ARG A 68 -5.36 -12.69 -16.75
CA ARG A 68 -5.93 -11.96 -15.60
C ARG A 68 -6.49 -10.61 -16.04
N SER A 69 -7.48 -10.10 -15.30
CA SER A 69 -8.07 -8.78 -15.58
C SER A 69 -6.99 -7.69 -15.64
N GLY A 70 -7.11 -6.82 -16.64
CA GLY A 70 -6.28 -5.64 -16.82
C GLY A 70 -6.74 -4.42 -16.02
N ASP A 71 -7.84 -4.54 -15.27
CA ASP A 71 -8.36 -3.45 -14.46
C ASP A 71 -7.36 -3.10 -13.34
N ILE A 72 -7.24 -1.81 -13.06
CA ILE A 72 -6.38 -1.28 -12.01
C ILE A 72 -7.23 -0.95 -10.81
N ILE A 73 -7.05 -1.72 -9.73
CA ILE A 73 -8.01 -1.73 -8.62
C ILE A 73 -7.35 -1.32 -7.32
N TRP A 74 -8.07 -0.52 -6.54
CA TRP A 74 -7.78 -0.24 -5.14
C TRP A 74 -9.00 -0.46 -4.25
N ARG A 75 -8.79 -1.10 -3.10
CA ARG A 75 -9.80 -1.25 -2.03
C ARG A 75 -9.14 -1.03 -0.68
N GLY A 76 -9.71 -0.13 0.12
CA GLY A 76 -9.19 0.13 1.46
C GLY A 76 -10.17 0.83 2.38
N ALA A 77 -9.73 1.07 3.62
CA ALA A 77 -10.48 1.84 4.61
C ALA A 77 -10.13 3.35 4.51
N PRO A 78 -11.03 4.24 4.95
CA PRO A 78 -10.83 5.69 4.99
C PRO A 78 -9.95 6.10 6.18
N ASN A 79 -8.72 5.57 6.24
CA ASN A 79 -7.70 5.93 7.23
C ASN A 79 -6.54 6.70 6.58
N GLY A 80 -5.82 7.47 7.39
CA GLY A 80 -4.80 8.38 6.90
C GLY A 80 -4.61 9.60 7.79
N VAL A 81 -3.54 10.35 7.52
CA VAL A 81 -3.31 11.66 8.12
C VAL A 81 -4.20 12.68 7.41
N GLY A 82 -5.10 13.33 8.17
CA GLY A 82 -6.06 14.31 7.66
C GLY A 82 -7.52 13.87 7.83
N SER A 83 -8.43 14.59 7.18
CA SER A 83 -9.86 14.29 7.20
C SER A 83 -10.24 13.40 6.02
N CYS A 84 -11.09 12.39 6.22
CA CYS A 84 -11.52 11.54 5.11
C CYS A 84 -12.51 12.24 4.16
N THR A 85 -13.12 13.33 4.60
CA THR A 85 -14.10 14.14 3.88
C THR A 85 -13.80 15.62 4.08
N SER A 86 -14.31 16.45 3.17
CA SER A 86 -14.30 17.90 3.28
C SER A 86 -15.55 18.46 2.62
N ALA A 87 -15.88 19.73 2.88
CA ALA A 87 -17.02 20.37 2.23
C ALA A 87 -16.88 20.43 0.70
N ARG A 88 -15.64 20.48 0.19
CA ARG A 88 -15.35 20.57 -1.25
C ARG A 88 -15.31 19.21 -1.94
N MET A 89 -14.95 18.14 -1.23
CA MET A 89 -14.72 16.81 -1.81
C MET A 89 -13.91 16.89 -3.12
N SER A 90 -12.81 17.66 -3.11
CA SER A 90 -11.97 17.94 -4.28
C SER A 90 -10.65 17.18 -4.18
N PRO A 91 -10.13 16.60 -5.28
CA PRO A 91 -8.83 15.92 -5.27
C PRO A 91 -7.65 16.82 -4.90
N ASP A 92 -7.79 18.14 -5.07
CA ASP A 92 -6.76 19.14 -4.76
C ASP A 92 -6.81 19.63 -3.30
N ASP A 93 -7.78 19.16 -2.51
CA ASP A 93 -7.95 19.58 -1.12
C ASP A 93 -6.83 18.97 -0.23
N PRO A 94 -5.93 19.78 0.34
CA PRO A 94 -4.80 19.28 1.11
C PRO A 94 -5.22 18.70 2.48
N ASP A 95 -6.42 19.05 2.96
CA ASP A 95 -6.94 18.54 4.23
C ASP A 95 -7.52 17.13 4.10
N LEU A 96 -7.81 16.69 2.87
CA LEU A 96 -8.25 15.34 2.59
C LEU A 96 -7.09 14.35 2.73
N ILE A 97 -7.38 13.20 3.36
CA ILE A 97 -6.44 12.08 3.34
C ILE A 97 -6.11 11.68 1.89
N GLN A 98 -4.87 11.24 1.68
CA GLN A 98 -4.35 10.83 0.38
C GLN A 98 -5.26 9.81 -0.34
N ARG A 99 -5.91 8.91 0.41
CA ARG A 99 -6.82 7.88 -0.14
C ARG A 99 -8.10 8.47 -0.74
N THR A 100 -8.69 9.48 -0.10
CA THR A 100 -9.88 10.14 -0.64
C THR A 100 -9.51 10.87 -1.92
N ARG A 101 -8.38 11.58 -1.92
CA ARG A 101 -7.85 12.27 -3.09
C ARG A 101 -7.61 11.29 -4.24
N LEU A 102 -6.95 10.15 -3.98
CA LEU A 102 -6.76 9.07 -4.94
C LEU A 102 -8.08 8.62 -5.59
N CYS A 103 -9.09 8.28 -4.77
CA CYS A 103 -10.37 7.83 -5.31
C CYS A 103 -11.06 8.91 -6.15
N LEU A 104 -10.98 10.19 -5.74
CA LEU A 104 -11.56 11.30 -6.48
C LEU A 104 -10.87 11.52 -7.83
N ILE A 105 -9.55 11.39 -7.90
CA ILE A 105 -8.77 11.52 -9.15
C ILE A 105 -9.13 10.41 -10.12
N LEU A 106 -9.21 9.18 -9.63
CA LEU A 106 -9.41 7.99 -10.45
C LEU A 106 -10.87 7.74 -10.82
N LYS A 107 -11.79 8.50 -10.24
CA LYS A 107 -13.23 8.34 -10.46
C LYS A 107 -13.58 8.54 -11.93
N GLY A 108 -14.21 7.53 -12.52
CA GLY A 108 -14.68 7.55 -13.91
C GLY A 108 -13.62 7.24 -14.96
N MET A 109 -12.37 6.95 -14.56
CA MET A 109 -11.34 6.47 -15.50
C MET A 109 -11.67 5.04 -15.96
N ALA A 110 -11.66 4.81 -17.28
CA ALA A 110 -11.93 3.50 -17.85
C ALA A 110 -10.88 2.47 -17.41
N GLY A 111 -11.33 1.29 -16.97
CA GLY A 111 -10.45 0.21 -16.50
C GLY A 111 -9.79 0.50 -15.14
N VAL A 112 -10.26 1.50 -14.40
CA VAL A 112 -9.75 1.84 -13.06
C VAL A 112 -10.89 1.86 -12.06
N ASP A 113 -10.67 1.24 -10.91
CA ASP A 113 -11.66 1.15 -9.85
C ASP A 113 -10.98 1.30 -8.47
N ALA A 114 -10.95 2.54 -7.98
CA ALA A 114 -10.44 2.87 -6.65
C ALA A 114 -11.58 3.32 -5.74
N ALA A 115 -11.84 2.55 -4.68
CA ALA A 115 -12.94 2.83 -3.78
C ALA A 115 -12.64 2.41 -2.34
N PHE A 116 -13.27 3.10 -1.40
CA PHE A 116 -13.36 2.64 -0.02
C PHE A 116 -14.30 1.44 0.09
N VAL A 117 -13.94 0.49 0.94
CA VAL A 117 -14.78 -0.69 1.18
C VAL A 117 -16.02 -0.29 1.98
N ASP A 118 -17.20 -0.70 1.50
CA ASP A 118 -18.49 -0.49 2.15
C ASP A 118 -18.51 -0.84 3.65
N ALA A 119 -17.96 -1.99 4.04
CA ALA A 119 -17.87 -2.43 5.43
C ALA A 119 -17.06 -1.46 6.32
N ALA A 120 -16.12 -0.70 5.74
CA ALA A 120 -15.33 0.29 6.48
C ALA A 120 -16.13 1.57 6.78
N MET A 121 -17.29 1.78 6.13
CA MET A 121 -18.14 2.95 6.41
C MET A 121 -18.73 2.91 7.83
N ALA A 122 -18.88 1.70 8.40
CA ALA A 122 -19.33 1.53 9.78
C ALA A 122 -18.32 1.99 10.84
N THR A 123 -17.06 2.25 10.46
CA THR A 123 -15.99 2.63 11.40
C THR A 123 -15.74 4.14 11.45
N ILE A 124 -16.52 4.93 10.72
CA ILE A 124 -16.39 6.40 10.65
C ILE A 124 -17.71 7.08 11.01
N LYS A 125 -17.70 8.42 11.09
CA LYS A 125 -18.92 9.18 11.41
C LYS A 125 -19.95 8.98 10.30
N PRO A 126 -21.26 8.85 10.62
CA PRO A 126 -22.31 8.67 9.61
C PRO A 126 -22.33 9.76 8.52
N GLY A 127 -22.05 11.01 8.89
CA GLY A 127 -21.94 12.11 7.92
C GLY A 127 -20.78 11.93 6.94
N ASP A 128 -19.65 11.40 7.41
CA ASP A 128 -18.49 11.12 6.55
C ASP A 128 -18.79 9.95 5.61
N ALA A 129 -19.40 8.89 6.13
CA ALA A 129 -19.85 7.75 5.32
C ALA A 129 -20.82 8.20 4.21
N ALA A 130 -21.79 9.04 4.54
CA ALA A 130 -22.74 9.59 3.57
C ALA A 130 -22.05 10.47 2.51
N ALA A 131 -21.06 11.28 2.91
CA ALA A 131 -20.31 12.11 1.97
C ALA A 131 -19.43 11.28 1.03
N LEU A 132 -18.75 10.24 1.52
CA LEU A 132 -17.96 9.32 0.69
C LEU A 132 -18.85 8.54 -0.30
N ALA A 133 -20.02 8.06 0.17
CA ALA A 133 -21.00 7.38 -0.69
C ALA A 133 -21.59 8.33 -1.73
N GLY A 134 -21.96 9.56 -1.34
CA GLY A 134 -22.45 10.60 -2.24
C GLY A 134 -21.42 11.05 -3.28
N ALA A 135 -20.13 10.99 -2.92
CA ALA A 135 -19.03 11.21 -3.86
C ALA A 135 -18.80 10.01 -4.81
N GLY A 136 -19.50 8.88 -4.63
CA GLY A 136 -19.41 7.71 -5.51
C GLY A 136 -18.06 7.00 -5.46
N ILE A 137 -17.38 7.05 -4.30
CA ILE A 137 -16.05 6.45 -4.08
C ILE A 137 -16.10 5.34 -3.02
N VAL A 138 -17.27 4.72 -2.85
CA VAL A 138 -17.51 3.55 -2.00
C VAL A 138 -17.85 2.36 -2.90
N GLY A 139 -17.23 1.21 -2.64
CA GLY A 139 -17.37 0.01 -3.44
C GLY A 139 -17.36 -1.26 -2.60
N SER A 140 -17.64 -2.38 -3.24
CA SER A 140 -17.69 -3.67 -2.58
C SER A 140 -16.30 -4.16 -2.18
N TRP A 141 -16.28 -4.95 -1.11
CA TRP A 141 -15.09 -5.69 -0.71
C TRP A 141 -14.70 -6.76 -1.75
N ILE A 142 -13.40 -6.95 -1.96
CA ILE A 142 -12.83 -8.00 -2.83
C ILE A 142 -12.10 -9.01 -1.94
N ARG A 143 -12.47 -10.30 -2.06
CA ARG A 143 -11.81 -11.38 -1.30
C ARG A 143 -10.34 -11.47 -1.66
N THR A 144 -9.48 -11.74 -0.67
CA THR A 144 -8.03 -11.90 -0.88
C THR A 144 -7.70 -12.84 -2.04
N ALA A 145 -8.37 -14.01 -2.13
CA ALA A 145 -8.13 -14.98 -3.19
C ALA A 145 -8.48 -14.48 -4.60
N GLU A 146 -9.43 -13.55 -4.74
CA GLU A 146 -9.84 -13.01 -6.04
C GLU A 146 -8.78 -12.08 -6.64
N TRP A 147 -7.86 -11.54 -5.83
CA TRP A 147 -6.77 -10.71 -6.34
C TRP A 147 -5.78 -11.47 -7.22
N LYS A 148 -5.75 -12.80 -7.11
CA LYS A 148 -4.98 -13.67 -8.02
C LYS A 148 -5.41 -13.55 -9.48
N GLN A 149 -6.65 -13.08 -9.74
CA GLN A 149 -7.21 -12.91 -11.07
C GLN A 149 -7.03 -11.49 -11.62
N ARG A 150 -6.22 -10.66 -10.95
CA ARG A 150 -5.98 -9.26 -11.32
C ARG A 150 -4.50 -9.05 -11.63
N ARG A 151 -4.21 -8.30 -12.69
CA ARG A 151 -2.83 -7.92 -13.04
C ARG A 151 -2.34 -6.76 -12.22
N PHE A 152 -3.20 -5.79 -11.92
CA PHE A 152 -2.78 -4.52 -11.34
C PHE A 152 -3.50 -4.24 -10.02
N ALA A 153 -2.75 -3.72 -9.06
CA ALA A 153 -3.28 -3.21 -7.80
C ALA A 153 -2.59 -1.89 -7.46
N ILE A 154 -3.28 -1.00 -6.76
CA ILE A 154 -2.67 0.22 -6.23
C ILE A 154 -2.32 -0.01 -4.76
N ASP A 155 -1.20 0.57 -4.32
CA ASP A 155 -0.86 0.71 -2.91
C ASP A 155 -0.71 2.18 -2.54
N VAL A 156 -1.36 2.61 -1.46
CA VAL A 156 -1.34 3.99 -0.97
C VAL A 156 -1.33 3.95 0.54
N ASP A 157 -0.61 4.89 1.14
CA ASP A 157 -0.46 4.96 2.59
C ASP A 157 -1.82 5.14 3.27
N GLY A 158 -1.92 4.57 4.48
CA GLY A 158 -2.99 4.87 5.43
C GLY A 158 -2.45 5.84 6.47
N ASN A 159 -2.64 5.52 7.75
CA ASN A 159 -2.00 6.25 8.84
C ASN A 159 -0.46 6.29 8.68
N THR A 160 0.11 5.22 8.13
CA THR A 160 1.51 5.09 7.68
C THR A 160 1.58 4.16 6.45
N SER A 161 2.77 3.65 6.09
CA SER A 161 2.94 2.67 5.02
C SER A 161 2.02 1.44 5.20
N ALA A 162 1.24 1.13 4.16
CA ALA A 162 0.27 0.04 4.17
C ALA A 162 0.94 -1.31 3.86
N TRP A 163 1.47 -1.98 4.89
CA TRP A 163 2.17 -3.27 4.76
C TRP A 163 1.33 -4.36 4.09
N SER A 164 0.20 -4.70 4.70
CA SER A 164 -0.61 -5.83 4.27
C SER A 164 -1.09 -5.68 2.83
N ASN A 165 -1.53 -4.49 2.41
CA ASN A 165 -1.97 -4.30 1.04
C ASN A 165 -0.81 -4.52 0.05
N LEU A 166 0.32 -3.84 0.21
CA LEU A 166 1.46 -4.03 -0.70
C LEU A 166 1.91 -5.49 -0.78
N PHE A 167 2.18 -6.13 0.37
CA PHE A 167 2.75 -7.47 0.38
C PHE A 167 1.78 -8.52 -0.10
N HIS A 168 0.49 -8.44 0.27
CA HIS A 168 -0.49 -9.42 -0.19
C HIS A 168 -0.63 -9.37 -1.71
N ARG A 169 -0.66 -8.18 -2.32
CA ARG A 169 -0.79 -8.05 -3.79
C ARG A 169 0.43 -8.61 -4.51
N LEU A 170 1.62 -8.33 -4.01
CA LEU A 170 2.86 -8.86 -4.60
C LEU A 170 2.95 -10.38 -4.46
N LEU A 171 2.54 -10.93 -3.31
CA LEU A 171 2.49 -12.38 -3.09
C LEU A 171 1.47 -13.08 -3.99
N LEU A 172 0.37 -12.41 -4.35
CA LEU A 172 -0.65 -12.94 -5.26
C LEU A 172 -0.31 -12.69 -6.75
N GLY A 173 0.87 -12.16 -7.04
CA GLY A 173 1.38 -11.95 -8.40
C GLY A 173 0.78 -10.74 -9.13
N CYS A 174 0.24 -9.76 -8.41
CA CYS A 174 -0.13 -8.47 -8.99
C CYS A 174 1.13 -7.63 -9.25
N CYS A 175 1.11 -6.85 -10.33
CA CYS A 175 1.92 -5.66 -10.47
C CYS A 175 1.31 -4.56 -9.59
N VAL A 176 2.08 -4.02 -8.65
CA VAL A 176 1.59 -3.01 -7.70
C VAL A 176 2.11 -1.63 -8.05
N ILE A 177 1.19 -0.69 -8.20
CA ILE A 177 1.48 0.73 -8.40
C ILE A 177 1.49 1.39 -7.02
N LYS A 178 2.68 1.69 -6.52
CA LYS A 178 2.86 2.35 -5.22
C LYS A 178 2.73 3.86 -5.38
N VAL A 179 1.69 4.44 -4.78
CA VAL A 179 1.55 5.89 -4.61
C VAL A 179 2.61 6.36 -3.62
N GLY A 180 3.37 7.39 -4.02
CA GLY A 180 4.41 7.99 -3.17
C GLY A 180 3.84 8.49 -1.85
N SER A 181 4.60 8.33 -0.77
CA SER A 181 4.15 8.73 0.56
C SER A 181 4.05 10.25 0.68
N GLN A 182 2.85 10.78 0.99
CA GLN A 182 2.65 12.21 1.24
C GLN A 182 3.47 12.73 2.43
N HIS A 183 3.76 11.85 3.40
CA HIS A 183 4.45 12.19 4.64
C HIS A 183 5.84 11.55 4.74
N GLY A 184 6.35 10.99 3.65
CA GLY A 184 7.69 10.40 3.60
C GLY A 184 7.85 9.10 4.40
N PHE A 185 6.76 8.38 4.69
CA PHE A 185 6.82 7.11 5.39
C PHE A 185 7.61 6.08 4.59
N ARG A 186 8.51 5.40 5.29
CA ARG A 186 9.33 4.30 4.79
C ARG A 186 8.98 3.04 5.53
N GLN A 187 9.14 1.92 4.86
CA GLN A 187 9.08 0.57 5.40
C GLN A 187 10.41 -0.15 5.11
N PRO A 188 10.77 -1.23 5.83
CA PRO A 188 12.01 -1.97 5.65
C PRO A 188 12.22 -2.37 4.18
N PRO A 189 13.45 -2.26 3.66
CA PRO A 189 13.76 -2.58 2.28
C PRO A 189 13.67 -4.09 1.98
N ARG A 190 13.39 -4.41 0.72
CA ARG A 190 13.53 -5.77 0.14
C ARG A 190 14.97 -6.04 -0.30
N ARG A 191 15.34 -7.33 -0.37
CA ARG A 191 16.15 -7.83 -1.48
C ARG A 191 15.20 -8.47 -2.50
N GLY A 192 14.99 -7.82 -3.64
CA GLY A 192 14.06 -8.26 -4.69
C GLY A 192 13.45 -7.07 -5.43
N VAL A 193 13.39 -7.17 -6.76
CA VAL A 193 13.10 -6.07 -7.69
C VAL A 193 11.74 -5.44 -7.42
N VAL A 194 11.74 -4.17 -7.05
CA VAL A 194 10.61 -3.24 -7.22
C VAL A 194 10.77 -2.66 -8.62
N LEU A 195 9.77 -2.81 -9.48
CA LEU A 195 9.69 -2.02 -10.72
C LEU A 195 9.44 -0.58 -10.34
N GLY A 196 10.54 0.16 -10.10
CA GLY A 196 10.53 1.57 -9.78
C GLY A 196 9.91 1.88 -8.41
N ASP A 197 10.73 2.42 -7.51
CA ASP A 197 10.18 3.50 -6.71
C ASP A 197 9.69 4.54 -7.73
N VAL A 198 8.39 4.85 -7.78
CA VAL A 198 7.94 6.08 -8.44
C VAL A 198 8.33 7.25 -7.54
N ASN A 199 9.64 7.47 -7.44
CA ASN A 199 10.25 8.76 -7.32
C ASN A 199 10.82 9.07 -8.70
N LEU A 200 10.03 9.77 -9.51
CA LEU A 200 10.62 10.95 -10.15
C LEU A 200 11.13 11.83 -9.00
N CYS A 201 12.37 11.59 -8.54
CA CYS A 201 13.13 12.61 -7.84
C CYS A 201 13.45 13.69 -8.87
N LEU A 202 12.52 14.61 -9.10
CA LEU A 202 12.89 15.96 -9.46
C LEU A 202 13.05 16.73 -8.13
N PRO A 203 14.23 17.33 -7.89
CA PRO A 203 14.48 18.07 -6.67
C PRO A 203 13.60 19.32 -6.68
N ASN A 204 12.92 19.56 -5.56
CA ASN A 204 12.02 20.69 -5.30
C ASN A 204 10.79 20.74 -6.21
N PHE A 205 9.60 20.47 -5.67
CA PHE A 205 8.43 21.33 -5.81
C PHE A 205 7.27 20.72 -5.01
N ALA A 206 6.84 21.45 -3.99
CA ALA A 206 5.47 21.34 -3.51
C ALA A 206 4.54 21.64 -4.70
N VAL A 207 3.44 20.89 -4.83
CA VAL A 207 2.42 21.01 -5.91
C VAL A 207 2.81 20.35 -7.25
N GLN A 208 3.09 19.03 -7.29
CA GLN A 208 3.04 18.27 -8.57
C GLN A 208 2.90 16.74 -8.44
N LEU A 209 2.15 16.23 -7.47
CA LEU A 209 2.00 14.77 -7.26
C LEU A 209 0.89 14.10 -8.11
N LEU A 210 0.11 14.88 -8.88
CA LEU A 210 -1.14 14.40 -9.49
C LEU A 210 -1.00 13.99 -10.97
N CYS A 211 -0.11 14.63 -11.74
CA CYS A 211 0.09 14.30 -13.16
C CYS A 211 0.75 12.93 -13.38
N ASN A 212 1.56 12.45 -12.43
CA ASN A 212 2.36 11.23 -12.60
C ASN A 212 1.55 9.93 -12.45
N VAL A 213 0.45 9.93 -11.69
CA VAL A 213 -0.34 8.69 -11.48
C VAL A 213 -1.01 8.27 -12.79
N ILE A 214 -1.63 9.19 -13.51
CA ILE A 214 -2.30 8.89 -14.78
C ILE A 214 -1.31 8.37 -15.82
N GLU A 215 -0.13 8.97 -15.92
CA GLU A 215 0.92 8.54 -16.85
C GLU A 215 1.46 7.14 -16.50
N VAL A 216 1.67 6.85 -15.21
CA VAL A 216 2.09 5.52 -14.75
C VAL A 216 1.00 4.47 -15.02
N LEU A 217 -0.27 4.81 -14.81
CA LEU A 217 -1.40 3.94 -15.14
C LEU A 217 -1.44 3.64 -16.65
N ALA A 218 -1.33 4.68 -17.48
CA ALA A 218 -1.28 4.54 -18.93
C ALA A 218 -0.09 3.68 -19.39
N HIS A 219 1.10 3.87 -18.79
CA HIS A 219 2.28 3.07 -19.08
C HIS A 219 2.09 1.60 -18.71
N ALA A 220 1.55 1.31 -17.53
CA ALA A 220 1.32 -0.06 -17.07
C ALA A 220 0.33 -0.82 -17.98
N VAL A 221 -0.69 -0.13 -18.49
CA VAL A 221 -1.65 -0.70 -19.45
C VAL A 221 -1.01 -0.91 -20.82
N ALA A 222 -0.22 0.05 -21.30
CA ALA A 222 0.42 -0.01 -22.62
C ALA A 222 1.58 -1.01 -22.69
N HIS A 223 2.30 -1.23 -21.60
CA HIS A 223 3.52 -2.05 -21.55
C HIS A 223 3.42 -3.21 -20.54
N PRO A 224 2.39 -4.07 -20.61
CA PRO A 224 2.17 -5.11 -19.62
C PRO A 224 3.29 -6.17 -19.57
N CYS A 225 4.07 -6.31 -20.66
CA CYS A 225 5.25 -7.18 -20.71
C CYS A 225 6.36 -6.74 -19.76
N GLU A 226 6.50 -5.43 -19.53
CA GLU A 226 7.50 -4.85 -18.62
C GLU A 226 7.10 -5.04 -17.15
N CYS A 227 5.82 -5.26 -16.89
CA CYS A 227 5.26 -5.50 -15.56
C CYS A 227 5.38 -6.96 -15.09
N VAL A 228 5.80 -7.89 -15.95
CA VAL A 228 6.01 -9.30 -15.60
C VAL A 228 7.38 -9.45 -14.93
N ILE A 229 7.43 -9.28 -13.61
CA ILE A 229 8.61 -9.67 -12.81
C ILE A 229 8.25 -10.83 -11.89
N GLY A 230 9.07 -11.88 -12.00
CA GLY A 230 8.83 -13.20 -11.45
C GLY A 230 8.57 -13.23 -9.94
N ALA A 231 7.70 -14.16 -9.55
CA ALA A 231 7.38 -14.51 -8.18
C ALA A 231 8.59 -15.12 -7.45
N GLY A 232 9.53 -14.28 -7.01
CA GLY A 232 10.68 -14.67 -6.21
C GLY A 232 10.97 -13.62 -5.15
N ILE A 233 10.27 -13.71 -4.01
CA ILE A 233 10.56 -12.85 -2.84
C ILE A 233 11.23 -13.72 -1.78
N GLU A 234 12.57 -13.67 -1.72
CA GLU A 234 13.37 -14.27 -0.64
C GLU A 234 13.52 -13.28 0.51
N TRP A 235 13.22 -13.72 1.74
CA TRP A 235 13.15 -12.85 2.93
C TRP A 235 14.34 -13.00 3.89
N LEU A 236 15.30 -13.87 3.59
CA LEU A 236 16.46 -14.16 4.45
C LEU A 236 17.68 -14.54 3.59
N PRO A 237 18.92 -14.32 4.06
CA PRO A 237 20.09 -14.86 3.40
C PRO A 237 20.00 -16.39 3.41
N LYS A 238 20.22 -17.03 2.25
CA LYS A 238 20.58 -18.44 2.20
C LYS A 238 21.90 -18.58 2.97
N THR A 239 21.82 -19.23 4.13
CA THR A 239 22.98 -19.77 4.84
C THR A 239 23.66 -20.83 4.00
#